data_AF-A0A7X9C409-F1
#
_entry.id   AF-A0A7X9C409-F1
#
_cell.length_a   1.000
_cell.length_b   1.000
_cell.length_c   1.000
_cell.angle_alpha   90.00
_cell.angle_beta   90.00
_cell.angle_gamma   90.00
#
_symmetry.space_group_name_H-M   'P 1'
#
loop_
_entity.id
_entity.type
_entity.pdbx_description
1 polymer ?
#
loop_
_entity_poly.entity_id
_entity_poly.type
_entity_poly.pdbx_seq_one_letter_code
_entity_poly.pdbx_strand_id
1 'polypeptide(L)' 'MIVITPEKFEANQEKYLDLAEKQQVAIKNGNKLIHLVVSERILSDKDLKTLYNITRS' A
#
# COMPACT_ATOMS: atom_id res chain seq x y z
N MET A 1 -14.51 -4.97 -0.72
CA MET A 1 -13.19 -4.98 -1.38
C MET A 1 -13.27 -4.15 -2.65
N ILE A 2 -12.40 -3.15 -2.80
CA ILE A 2 -12.28 -2.34 -4.02
C ILE A 2 -11.07 -2.83 -4.82
N VAL A 3 -11.25 -3.03 -6.13
CA VAL A 3 -10.15 -3.38 -7.05
C VAL A 3 -9.92 -2.22 -8.02
N ILE A 4 -8.70 -1.71 -8.08
CA ILE A 4 -8.29 -0.59 -8.95
C ILE A 4 -7.15 -0.99 -9.88
N THR A 5 -6.91 -0.18 -10.90
CA THR A 5 -5.73 -0.33 -11.77
C THR A 5 -4.55 0.48 -11.23
N PRO A 6 -3.31 0.20 -11.67
CA PRO A 6 -2.14 0.95 -11.25
C PRO A 6 -2.27 2.44 -11.58
N GLU A 7 -2.76 2.79 -12.78
CA GLU A 7 -2.89 4.19 -13.21
C GLU A 7 -3.88 4.95 -12.32
N LYS A 8 -4.95 4.28 -11.90
CA LYS A 8 -5.95 4.87 -11.01
C LYS A 8 -5.39 5.08 -9.61
N PHE A 9 -4.58 4.14 -9.13
CA PHE A 9 -3.86 4.27 -7.87
C PHE A 9 -2.87 5.44 -7.91
N GLU A 10 -2.02 5.52 -8.93
CA GLU A 10 -1.04 6.61 -9.12
C GLU A 10 -1.70 7.99 -9.15
N ALA A 11 -2.81 8.13 -9.86
CA ALA A 11 -3.52 9.40 -9.95
C ALA A 11 -4.24 9.82 -8.66
N ASN A 12 -4.48 8.90 -7.70
CA ASN A 12 -5.27 9.17 -6.49
C ASN A 12 -4.72 8.42 -5.27
N GLN A 13 -3.40 8.43 -5.09
CA GLN A 13 -2.73 7.56 -4.13
C GLN A 13 -3.24 7.75 -2.69
N GLU A 14 -3.29 8.98 -2.21
CA GLU A 14 -3.77 9.35 -0.86
C GLU A 14 -5.18 8.80 -0.59
N LYS A 15 -6.11 9.06 -1.50
CA LYS A 15 -7.50 8.54 -1.42
C LYS A 15 -7.56 7.03 -1.21
N TYR A 16 -6.73 6.26 -1.93
CA TYR A 16 -6.79 4.80 -1.83
C TYR A 16 -6.04 4.26 -0.62
N LEU A 17 -5.03 4.98 -0.10
CA LEU A 17 -4.41 4.67 1.18
C LEU A 17 -5.39 4.92 2.34
N ASP A 18 -6.08 6.06 2.36
CA ASP A 18 -7.12 6.35 3.36
C ASP A 18 -8.27 5.33 3.33
N LEU A 19 -8.64 4.87 2.12
CA LEU A 19 -9.64 3.83 1.97
C LEU A 19 -9.11 2.48 2.46
N ALA A 20 -7.83 2.18 2.27
CA ALA A 20 -7.20 0.94 2.69
C ALA A 20 -7.11 0.79 4.23
N GLU A 21 -7.15 1.89 4.98
CA GLU A 21 -7.28 1.87 6.45
C GLU A 21 -8.66 1.37 6.91
N LYS A 22 -9.70 1.61 6.11
CA LYS A 22 -11.10 1.37 6.49
C LYS A 22 -11.68 0.12 5.83
N GLN A 23 -11.16 -0.28 4.67
CA GLN A 23 -11.63 -1.44 3.93
C GLN A 23 -10.55 -2.00 3.01
N GLN A 24 -10.73 -3.24 2.58
CA GLN A 24 -9.78 -3.89 1.69
C GLN A 24 -9.74 -3.23 0.30
N VAL A 25 -8.55 -2.76 -0.10
CA VAL A 25 -8.24 -2.25 -1.44
C VAL A 25 -7.18 -3.14 -2.09
N ALA A 26 -7.36 -3.46 -3.37
CA ALA A 26 -6.40 -4.22 -4.16
C ALA A 26 -6.12 -3.54 -5.50
N ILE A 27 -4.88 -3.62 -5.98
CA ILE A 27 -4.45 -3.13 -7.29
C ILE A 27 -4.28 -4.35 -8.19
N LYS A 28 -5.07 -4.41 -9.27
CA LYS A 28 -4.91 -5.42 -10.31
C LYS A 28 -3.86 -4.96 -11.31
N ASN A 29 -2.70 -5.60 -11.31
CA ASN A 29 -1.60 -5.31 -12.23
C ASN A 29 -1.35 -6.54 -13.12
N GLY A 30 -1.90 -6.52 -14.33
CA GLY A 30 -1.90 -7.68 -15.23
C GLY A 30 -2.57 -8.89 -14.57
N ASN A 31 -1.80 -9.98 -14.42
CA ASN A 31 -2.24 -11.23 -13.76
C ASN A 31 -1.96 -11.24 -12.25
N LYS A 32 -1.44 -10.15 -11.69
CA LYS A 32 -1.16 -10.02 -10.26
C LYS A 32 -2.24 -9.20 -9.56
N LEU A 33 -2.51 -9.54 -8.31
CA LEU A 33 -3.35 -8.78 -7.41
C LEU A 33 -2.51 -8.34 -6.21
N ILE A 34 -2.36 -7.03 -6.03
CA ILE A 34 -1.57 -6.42 -4.95
C ILE A 34 -2.55 -5.93 -3.89
N HIS A 35 -2.46 -6.41 -2.66
CA HIS A 35 -3.32 -5.94 -1.57
C HIS A 35 -2.66 -4.77 -0.84
N LEU A 36 -3.39 -3.67 -0.67
CA LEU A 36 -2.96 -2.57 0.19
C LEU A 36 -3.33 -2.91 1.63
N VAL A 37 -2.33 -2.83 2.51
CA VAL A 37 -2.49 -3.01 3.96
C VAL A 37 -2.00 -1.74 4.61
N VAL A 38 -2.92 -0.92 5.11
CA VAL A 38 -2.59 0.29 5.88
C VAL A 38 -3.11 0.09 7.30
N SER A 39 -2.22 0.28 8.26
CA SER A 39 -2.52 0.10 9.68
C SER A 39 -1.81 1.20 10.45
N GLU A 40 -2.56 1.96 11.25
CA GLU A 40 -1.95 2.85 12.23
C GLU A 40 -1.13 2.03 13.22
N ARG A 41 0.17 2.30 13.27
CA ARG A 41 1.07 1.72 14.25
C ARG A 41 2.16 2.70 14.60
N ILE A 42 2.60 2.66 15.86
CA ILE A 42 3.83 3.34 16.27
C ILE A 42 4.97 2.62 15.57
N LEU A 43 5.67 3.32 14.67
CA LEU A 43 6.84 2.76 13.99
C LEU A 43 7.93 2.51 15.03
N SER A 44 8.37 1.26 15.13
CA SER A 44 9.50 0.89 16.00
C SER A 44 10.81 0.99 15.24
N ASP A 45 11.94 1.06 15.97
CA ASP A 45 13.28 1.03 15.37
C ASP A 45 13.52 -0.18 14.45
N LYS A 46 12.79 -1.28 14.68
CA LYS A 46 12.84 -2.48 13.85
C LYS A 46 12.17 -2.25 12.49
N ASP A 47 11.06 -1.52 12.45
CA ASP A 47 10.36 -1.17 11.22
C ASP A 47 11.18 -0.22 10.36
N LEU A 48 11.88 0.73 10.99
CA LEU A 48 12.78 1.67 10.32
C LEU A 48 14.00 0.97 9.71
N LYS A 49 14.57 -0.03 10.40
CA LYS A 49 15.68 -0.85 9.84
C LYS A 49 15.25 -1.66 8.62
N THR A 50 14.03 -2.19 8.62
CA THR A 50 13.48 -2.89 7.45
C THR A 50 13.31 -1.94 6.27
N LEU A 51 12.80 -0.72 6.49
CA LEU A 51 12.66 0.29 5.43
C LEU A 51 14.01 0.71 4.82
N TYR A 52 15.04 0.88 5.67
CA TYR A 52 16.38 1.30 5.23
C TYR A 52 17.07 0.28 4.30
N ASN A 53 16.76 -1.01 4.46
CA ASN A 53 17.35 -2.06 3.64
C ASN A 53 16.67 -2.20 2.27
N ILE A 54 15.41 -1.75 2.13
CA ILE A 54 14.66 -1.83 0.87
C ILE A 54 15.09 -0.70 -0.09
N THR A 55 15.50 0.47 0.43
CA THR A 55 15.92 1.63 -0.39
C THR A 55 17.35 1.56 -0.91
N ARG A 56 18.13 0.54 -0.52
CA ARG A 56 19.52 0.33 -0.93
C ARG A 56 19.74 -0.84 -1.86
N SER A 57 18.70 -1.57 -2.25
CA SER A 57 18.78 -2.73 -3.15
C SER A 57 18.33 -2.42 -4.58
#